data_AF-A0A0X8E0U5-F1
#
_entry.id   AF-A0A0X8E0U5-F1
#
_cell.length_a   1.000
_cell.length_b   1.000
_cell.length_c   1.000
_cell.angle_alpha   90.00
_cell.angle_beta   90.00
_cell.angle_gamma   90.00
#
_symmetry.space_group_name_H-M   'P 1'
#
loop_
_entity.id
_entity.type
_entity.pdbx_description
1 polymer ?
#
loop_
_entity_poly.entity_id
_entity_poly.type
_entity_poly.pdbx_seq_one_letter_code
_entity_poly.pdbx_strand_id
1 'polypeptide(L)'
;MASKRGGRASAAMTALVLATYGLQCHLRLKGCTGVATTKDHLVPYSHGGEDVLENYRPACRSCNSRRQNKVMTGYGASVVVLIGPPAGGKTTYLLEHAKPNDVQIDMDAICRALMPIAPTASHDYPEHVRHIGIKARAAAVHHATRLRERVTVWLIHAIPKPDDLADYKRMGWQVITVDPGREVVESRARRERPEQMMHQVARWYATYGVPVIEPDAPPVALTSTGRQW
;
A
#
# COMPACT_ATOMS: atom_id res chain seq x y z
N MET A 1 31.01 13.21 1.30
CA MET A 1 31.19 14.05 0.09
C MET A 1 29.82 14.25 -0.57
N ALA A 2 29.30 15.48 -0.60
CA ALA A 2 28.03 15.75 -1.28
C ALA A 2 28.26 15.65 -2.79
N SER A 3 27.73 14.60 -3.44
CA SER A 3 27.89 14.44 -4.89
C SER A 3 27.18 15.59 -5.60
N LYS A 4 27.85 16.17 -6.60
CA LYS A 4 27.33 17.28 -7.42
C LYS A 4 26.12 16.81 -8.22
N ARG A 5 24.92 16.91 -7.63
CA ARG A 5 23.63 16.67 -8.31
C ARG A 5 23.25 17.83 -9.23
N GLY A 6 24.11 18.13 -10.19
CA GLY A 6 23.79 19.10 -11.24
C GLY A 6 22.81 18.51 -12.26
N GLY A 7 21.90 19.33 -12.79
CA GLY A 7 20.90 18.88 -13.78
C GLY A 7 21.51 18.19 -15.01
N ARG A 8 22.71 18.60 -15.44
CA ARG A 8 23.44 17.98 -16.57
C ARG A 8 23.86 16.53 -16.28
N ALA A 9 24.41 16.25 -15.10
CA ALA A 9 24.81 14.89 -14.71
C ALA A 9 23.58 13.98 -14.61
N SER A 10 22.48 14.49 -14.06
CA SER A 10 21.22 13.74 -13.99
C SER A 10 20.66 13.44 -15.38
N ALA A 11 20.70 14.40 -16.31
CA ALA A 11 20.26 14.18 -17.70
C ALA A 11 21.11 13.12 -18.42
N ALA A 12 22.44 13.18 -18.27
CA ALA A 12 23.36 12.18 -18.81
C ALA A 12 23.07 10.78 -18.26
N MET A 13 22.88 10.65 -16.94
CA MET A 13 22.50 9.38 -16.32
C MET A 13 21.14 8.87 -16.82
N THR A 14 20.16 9.77 -17.03
CA THR A 14 18.86 9.37 -17.61
C THR A 14 19.04 8.80 -19.03
N ALA A 15 19.82 9.47 -19.88
CA ALA A 15 20.11 8.99 -21.23
C ALA A 15 20.79 7.61 -21.21
N LEU A 16 21.76 7.42 -20.30
CA LEU A 16 22.44 6.15 -20.11
C LEU A 16 21.48 5.03 -19.69
N VAL A 17 20.63 5.26 -18.69
CA VAL A 17 19.61 4.30 -18.22
C VAL A 17 18.68 3.88 -19.36
N LEU A 18 18.20 4.84 -20.16
CA LEU A 18 17.30 4.58 -21.28
C LEU A 18 17.99 3.82 -22.42
N ALA A 19 19.27 4.11 -22.69
CA ALA A 19 20.05 3.38 -23.68
C ALA A 19 20.36 1.94 -23.24
N THR A 20 20.68 1.75 -21.96
CA THR A 20 21.06 0.43 -21.41
C THR A 20 19.86 -0.49 -21.21
N TYR A 21 18.76 0.00 -20.64
CA TYR A 21 17.62 -0.82 -20.23
C TYR A 21 16.37 -0.65 -21.13
N GLY A 22 16.47 0.18 -22.17
CA GLY A 22 15.39 0.47 -23.09
C GLY A 22 14.36 1.49 -22.58
N LEU A 23 13.29 1.66 -23.33
CA LEU A 23 12.29 2.72 -23.12
C LEU A 23 11.00 2.23 -22.46
N GLN A 24 10.90 0.98 -22.07
CA GLN A 24 9.68 0.49 -21.42
C GLN A 24 9.63 0.94 -19.96
N CYS A 25 8.57 1.65 -19.57
CA CYS A 25 8.38 2.01 -18.17
C CYS A 25 8.21 0.74 -17.31
N HIS A 26 9.11 0.55 -16.34
CA HIS A 26 9.13 -0.65 -15.50
C HIS A 26 8.00 -0.66 -14.45
N LEU A 27 7.70 0.52 -13.86
CA LEU A 27 6.72 0.68 -12.78
C LEU A 27 5.28 0.38 -13.19
N ARG A 28 4.91 0.83 -14.40
CA ARG A 28 3.56 0.78 -14.95
C ARG A 28 2.45 1.20 -13.95
N LEU A 29 2.62 2.18 -13.07
CA LEU A 29 1.53 2.55 -12.15
C LEU A 29 0.33 3.17 -12.89
N LYS A 30 -0.80 3.35 -12.20
CA LYS A 30 -1.98 4.05 -12.75
C LYS A 30 -1.58 5.37 -13.43
N GLY A 31 -2.01 5.55 -14.68
CA GLY A 31 -1.65 6.70 -15.51
C GLY A 31 -0.28 6.60 -16.18
N CYS A 32 0.27 5.39 -16.31
CA CYS A 32 1.49 5.13 -17.08
C CYS A 32 1.30 5.43 -18.57
N THR A 33 2.31 6.05 -19.19
CA THR A 33 2.35 6.31 -20.64
C THR A 33 2.99 5.18 -21.43
N GLY A 34 3.46 4.11 -20.78
CA GLY A 34 4.21 3.00 -21.38
C GLY A 34 5.66 3.32 -21.71
N VAL A 35 5.94 4.57 -22.11
CA VAL A 35 7.26 5.04 -22.56
C VAL A 35 7.99 5.80 -21.45
N ALA A 36 9.19 5.33 -21.11
CA ALA A 36 10.06 5.93 -20.13
C ALA A 36 10.73 7.21 -20.67
N THR A 37 10.71 8.24 -19.84
CA THR A 37 11.33 9.56 -20.12
C THR A 37 12.22 10.02 -18.97
N THR A 38 12.34 9.21 -17.93
CA THR A 38 13.07 9.46 -16.70
C THR A 38 13.71 8.15 -16.21
N LYS A 39 14.56 8.26 -15.19
CA LYS A 39 15.10 7.13 -14.43
C LYS A 39 14.47 7.10 -13.04
N ASP A 40 14.14 5.91 -12.56
CA ASP A 40 13.62 5.64 -11.22
C ASP A 40 14.67 4.84 -10.43
N HIS A 41 14.91 5.22 -9.18
CA HIS A 41 15.77 4.47 -8.28
C HIS A 41 15.03 3.22 -7.77
N LEU A 42 15.62 2.04 -7.96
CA LEU A 42 15.13 0.80 -7.37
C LEU A 42 15.10 0.91 -5.84
N VAL A 43 16.23 1.28 -5.26
CA VAL A 43 16.34 1.70 -3.86
C VAL A 43 16.50 3.23 -3.83
N PRO A 44 15.53 4.00 -3.34
CA PRO A 44 15.63 5.45 -3.24
C PRO A 44 16.82 5.88 -2.40
N TYR A 45 17.37 7.06 -2.69
CA TYR A 45 18.47 7.64 -1.90
C TYR A 45 18.13 7.79 -0.42
N SER A 46 16.88 8.16 -0.08
CA SER A 46 16.43 8.23 1.31
C SER A 46 16.51 6.89 2.06
N HIS A 47 16.58 5.78 1.32
CA HIS A 47 16.70 4.42 1.84
C HIS A 47 18.14 3.88 1.73
N GLY A 48 19.10 4.72 1.36
CA GLY A 48 20.52 4.36 1.22
C GLY A 48 20.93 3.90 -0.17
N GLY A 49 20.06 4.03 -1.18
CA GLY A 49 20.42 3.67 -2.55
C GLY A 49 21.38 4.68 -3.19
N GLU A 50 22.33 4.16 -3.97
CA GLU A 50 23.36 4.95 -4.62
C GLU A 50 22.93 5.45 -6.01
N ASP A 51 23.60 6.50 -6.49
CA ASP A 51 23.40 7.08 -7.82
C ASP A 51 24.22 6.33 -8.89
N VAL A 52 24.06 5.00 -8.96
CA VAL A 52 24.75 4.09 -9.90
C VAL A 52 23.76 3.48 -10.90
N LEU A 53 24.24 3.12 -12.09
CA LEU A 53 23.41 2.66 -13.21
C LEU A 53 22.53 1.45 -12.82
N GLU A 54 23.10 0.54 -12.04
CA GLU A 54 22.50 -0.72 -11.61
C GLU A 54 21.28 -0.49 -10.70
N ASN A 55 21.29 0.59 -9.91
CA ASN A 55 20.20 1.00 -9.03
C ASN A 55 19.11 1.79 -9.77
N TYR A 56 19.20 1.98 -11.09
CA TYR A 56 18.21 2.69 -11.88
C TYR A 56 17.42 1.78 -12.81
N ARG A 57 16.14 2.11 -13.03
CA ARG A 57 15.33 1.54 -14.12
C ARG A 57 14.54 2.60 -14.90
N PRO A 58 14.22 2.36 -16.18
CA PRO A 58 13.45 3.30 -17.00
C PRO A 58 12.02 3.53 -16.47
N ALA A 59 11.63 4.80 -16.27
CA ALA A 59 10.29 5.15 -15.84
C ALA A 59 9.73 6.35 -16.59
N CYS A 60 8.42 6.36 -16.88
CA CYS A 60 7.74 7.57 -17.34
C CYS A 60 7.65 8.58 -16.19
N ARG A 61 7.59 9.88 -16.51
CA ARG A 61 7.49 10.95 -15.51
C ARG A 61 6.30 10.77 -14.56
N SER A 62 5.15 10.34 -15.08
CA SER A 62 3.93 10.06 -14.30
C SER A 62 4.18 9.00 -13.23
N CYS A 63 4.72 7.84 -13.62
CA CYS A 63 5.00 6.75 -12.69
C CYS A 63 6.09 7.13 -11.69
N ASN A 64 7.19 7.74 -12.14
CA ASN A 64 8.29 8.13 -11.25
C ASN A 64 7.82 9.15 -10.20
N SER A 65 7.02 10.13 -10.61
CA SER A 65 6.41 11.12 -9.70
C SER A 65 5.41 10.51 -8.72
N ARG A 66 4.69 9.45 -9.11
CA ARG A 66 3.75 8.72 -8.23
C ARG A 66 4.49 7.79 -7.26
N ARG A 67 5.55 7.14 -7.73
CA ARG A 67 6.41 6.24 -6.97
C ARG A 67 7.20 6.99 -5.91
N GLN A 68 7.88 8.07 -6.28
CA GLN A 68 8.76 8.85 -5.39
C GLN A 68 9.69 7.90 -4.61
N ASN A 69 9.81 8.09 -3.30
CA ASN A 69 10.57 7.24 -2.39
C ASN A 69 9.71 6.21 -1.64
N LYS A 70 8.55 5.82 -2.19
CA LYS A 70 7.78 4.74 -1.56
C LYS A 70 8.59 3.45 -1.50
N VAL A 71 8.41 2.67 -0.44
CA VAL A 71 9.01 1.35 -0.30
C VAL A 71 8.43 0.41 -1.34
N MET A 72 9.30 -0.35 -1.97
CA MET A 72 8.97 -1.57 -2.71
C MET A 72 9.52 -2.75 -1.91
N THR A 73 9.17 -3.98 -2.30
CA THR A 73 9.70 -5.18 -1.66
C THR A 73 11.24 -5.16 -1.63
N GLY A 74 11.83 -5.49 -0.47
CA GLY A 74 13.28 -5.70 -0.33
C GLY A 74 14.04 -4.63 0.45
N TYR A 75 13.45 -3.48 0.76
CA TYR A 75 14.05 -2.45 1.61
C TYR A 75 13.01 -1.66 2.41
N GLY A 76 13.44 -1.03 3.50
CA GLY A 76 12.54 -0.27 4.37
C GLY A 76 11.46 -1.13 5.02
N ALA A 77 10.29 -0.55 5.23
CA ALA A 77 9.12 -1.26 5.75
C ALA A 77 8.52 -2.23 4.72
N SER A 78 7.97 -3.34 5.19
CA SER A 78 7.11 -4.23 4.39
C SER A 78 5.67 -3.75 4.48
N VAL A 79 4.97 -3.63 3.35
CA VAL A 79 3.57 -3.20 3.34
C VAL A 79 2.67 -4.39 3.03
N VAL A 80 1.73 -4.66 3.94
CA VAL A 80 0.68 -5.67 3.80
C VAL A 80 -0.65 -4.95 3.71
N VAL A 81 -1.38 -5.16 2.62
CA VAL A 81 -2.69 -4.56 2.38
C VAL A 81 -3.78 -5.60 2.63
N LEU A 82 -4.59 -5.38 3.66
CA LEU A 82 -5.76 -6.19 3.94
C LEU A 82 -6.97 -5.64 3.19
N ILE A 83 -7.53 -6.47 2.31
CA ILE A 83 -8.76 -6.19 1.55
C ILE A 83 -9.84 -7.19 1.96
N GLY A 84 -11.11 -6.86 1.76
CA GLY A 84 -12.20 -7.74 2.17
C GLY A 84 -13.47 -6.98 2.48
N PRO A 85 -14.64 -7.65 2.48
CA PRO A 85 -15.91 -7.00 2.77
C PRO A 85 -15.92 -6.45 4.20
N PRO A 86 -16.71 -5.41 4.49
CA PRO A 86 -16.93 -5.00 5.88
C PRO A 86 -17.48 -6.20 6.68
N ALA A 87 -17.13 -6.28 7.97
CA ALA A 87 -17.40 -7.45 8.82
C ALA A 87 -16.71 -8.79 8.39
N GLY A 88 -15.83 -8.78 7.38
CA GLY A 88 -15.05 -9.96 6.97
C GLY A 88 -13.99 -10.43 7.98
N GLY A 89 -13.66 -9.64 9.01
CA GLY A 89 -12.67 -10.03 10.03
C GLY A 89 -11.25 -9.48 9.80
N LYS A 90 -11.07 -8.51 8.89
CA LYS A 90 -9.76 -7.89 8.60
C LYS A 90 -9.01 -7.41 9.85
N THR A 91 -9.69 -6.72 10.77
CA THR A 91 -9.07 -6.23 12.01
C THR A 91 -8.64 -7.39 12.91
N THR A 92 -9.45 -8.45 13.00
CA THR A 92 -9.10 -9.67 13.74
C THR A 92 -7.86 -10.33 13.13
N TYR A 93 -7.86 -10.55 11.81
CA TYR A 93 -6.70 -11.11 11.10
C TYR A 93 -5.44 -10.28 11.34
N LEU A 94 -5.53 -8.95 11.28
CA LEU A 94 -4.41 -8.06 11.60
C LEU A 94 -3.90 -8.32 13.02
N LEU A 95 -4.77 -8.29 14.03
CA LEU A 95 -4.38 -8.43 15.43
C LEU A 95 -3.78 -9.81 15.75
N GLU A 96 -4.21 -10.86 15.06
CA GLU A 96 -3.67 -12.22 15.23
C GLU A 96 -2.27 -12.38 14.61
N HIS A 97 -1.93 -11.59 13.58
CA HIS A 97 -0.68 -11.75 12.82
C HIS A 97 0.34 -10.63 13.05
N ALA A 98 -0.10 -9.47 13.55
CA ALA A 98 0.75 -8.31 13.77
C ALA A 98 1.67 -8.50 14.98
N LYS A 99 2.87 -7.92 14.88
CA LYS A 99 3.84 -7.86 15.98
C LYS A 99 3.67 -6.55 16.76
N PRO A 100 4.13 -6.47 18.03
CA PRO A 100 3.92 -5.29 18.88
C PRO A 100 4.37 -3.95 18.31
N ASN A 101 5.39 -3.93 17.44
CA ASN A 101 5.95 -2.71 16.85
C ASN A 101 5.54 -2.49 15.38
N ASP A 102 4.59 -3.26 14.87
CA ASP A 102 4.04 -3.04 13.54
C ASP A 102 3.12 -1.81 13.51
N VAL A 103 2.94 -1.23 12.33
CA VAL A 103 2.11 -0.05 12.13
C VAL A 103 0.74 -0.47 11.57
N GLN A 104 -0.33 -0.22 12.32
CA GLN A 104 -1.70 -0.35 11.82
C GLN A 104 -2.17 0.97 11.19
N ILE A 105 -2.67 0.89 9.95
CA ILE A 105 -3.37 1.98 9.28
C ILE A 105 -4.76 1.51 8.90
N ASP A 106 -5.72 1.85 9.78
CA ASP A 106 -7.13 1.54 9.63
C ASP A 106 -7.95 2.82 9.78
N MET A 107 -8.86 3.06 8.84
CA MET A 107 -9.70 4.26 8.83
C MET A 107 -10.56 4.34 10.10
N ASP A 108 -11.11 3.22 10.54
CA ASP A 108 -12.03 3.19 11.67
C ASP A 108 -11.28 3.32 13.00
N ALA A 109 -10.11 2.71 13.12
CA ALA A 109 -9.23 2.92 14.27
C ALA A 109 -8.80 4.40 14.38
N ILE A 110 -8.42 5.02 13.26
CA ILE A 110 -8.07 6.45 13.21
C ILE A 110 -9.26 7.32 13.63
N CYS A 111 -10.44 7.11 13.06
CA CYS A 111 -11.61 7.92 13.40
C CYS A 111 -12.03 7.75 14.87
N ARG A 112 -11.95 6.53 15.43
CA ARG A 112 -12.21 6.28 16.86
C ARG A 112 -11.21 7.01 17.75
N ALA A 113 -9.93 7.03 17.39
CA ALA A 113 -8.89 7.72 18.16
C ALA A 113 -9.01 9.25 18.13
N LEU A 114 -9.68 9.82 17.12
CA LEU A 114 -9.94 11.25 17.00
C LEU A 114 -11.10 11.73 17.89
N MET A 115 -11.87 10.82 18.49
CA MET A 115 -13.00 11.17 19.34
C MET A 115 -12.63 11.03 20.82
N PRO A 116 -12.94 12.03 21.67
CA PRO A 116 -12.61 11.97 23.11
C PRO A 116 -13.36 10.87 23.85
N ILE A 117 -14.53 10.48 23.35
CA ILE A 117 -15.31 9.35 23.82
C ILE A 117 -15.51 8.43 22.63
N ALA A 118 -14.84 7.28 22.63
CA ALA A 118 -14.95 6.32 21.54
C ALA A 118 -16.34 5.66 21.54
N PRO A 119 -17.00 5.53 20.37
CA PRO A 119 -18.26 4.83 20.24
C PRO A 119 -18.09 3.35 20.58
N THR A 120 -19.19 2.74 21.04
CA THR A 120 -19.31 1.30 21.26
C THR A 120 -19.35 0.54 19.94
N ALA A 121 -20.05 1.06 18.94
CA ALA A 121 -20.11 0.48 17.60
C ALA A 121 -18.89 0.90 16.76
N SER A 122 -18.34 -0.06 16.00
CA SER A 122 -17.32 0.24 15.01
C SER A 122 -17.96 0.85 13.75
N HIS A 123 -17.37 1.95 13.27
CA HIS A 123 -17.84 2.74 12.10
C HIS A 123 -19.02 3.67 12.39
N ASP A 124 -19.23 4.02 13.66
CA ASP A 124 -20.17 5.06 14.08
C ASP A 124 -19.38 6.32 14.46
N TYR A 125 -19.22 7.24 13.51
CA TYR A 125 -18.57 8.53 13.75
C TYR A 125 -19.17 9.64 12.88
N PRO A 126 -19.26 10.88 13.39
CA PRO A 126 -19.78 12.02 12.64
C PRO A 126 -18.98 12.33 11.37
N GLU A 127 -19.61 13.00 10.41
CA GLU A 127 -19.00 13.36 9.13
C GLU A 127 -17.72 14.22 9.29
N HIS A 128 -17.72 15.15 10.25
CA HIS A 128 -16.55 15.99 10.51
C HIS A 128 -15.34 15.16 10.99
N VAL A 129 -15.56 14.13 11.82
CA VAL A 129 -14.50 13.18 12.23
C VAL A 129 -14.01 12.40 11.02
N ARG A 130 -14.93 11.91 10.18
CA ARG A 130 -14.59 11.19 8.95
C ARG A 130 -13.72 12.03 8.01
N HIS A 131 -14.04 13.31 7.82
CA HIS A 131 -13.25 14.22 6.99
C HIS A 131 -11.82 14.38 7.48
N ILE A 132 -11.62 14.53 8.80
CA ILE A 132 -10.30 14.58 9.42
C ILE A 132 -9.58 13.23 9.27
N GLY A 133 -10.29 12.12 9.56
CA GLY A 133 -9.77 10.76 9.45
C GLY A 133 -9.25 10.42 8.06
N ILE A 134 -9.92 10.88 6.99
CA ILE A 134 -9.45 10.70 5.61
C ILE A 134 -8.06 11.33 5.41
N LYS A 135 -7.85 12.54 5.94
CA LYS A 135 -6.58 13.26 5.82
C LYS A 135 -5.50 12.64 6.71
N ALA A 136 -5.84 12.29 7.94
CA ALA A 136 -4.94 11.57 8.85
C ALA A 136 -4.47 10.25 8.24
N ARG A 137 -5.39 9.45 7.68
CA ARG A 137 -5.07 8.20 6.97
C ARG A 137 -4.16 8.45 5.77
N ALA A 138 -4.45 9.47 4.95
CA ALA A 138 -3.62 9.80 3.80
C ALA A 138 -2.17 10.16 4.21
N ALA A 139 -2.01 10.94 5.28
CA ALA A 139 -0.71 11.26 5.85
C ALA A 139 -0.01 10.02 6.43
N ALA A 140 -0.72 9.19 7.19
CA ALA A 140 -0.19 7.95 7.73
C ALA A 140 0.32 7.02 6.62
N VAL A 141 -0.46 6.79 5.56
CA VAL A 141 -0.02 6.00 4.39
C VAL A 141 1.19 6.66 3.72
N HIS A 142 1.18 7.99 3.57
CA HIS A 142 2.30 8.71 2.97
C HIS A 142 3.61 8.45 3.72
N HIS A 143 3.63 8.59 5.05
CA HIS A 143 4.84 8.41 5.85
C HIS A 143 5.21 6.94 6.03
N ALA A 144 4.25 6.07 6.34
CA ALA A 144 4.50 4.65 6.59
C ALA A 144 5.10 3.94 5.37
N THR A 145 4.63 4.29 4.17
CA THR A 145 5.18 3.75 2.91
C THR A 145 6.55 4.33 2.55
N ARG A 146 7.19 5.11 3.42
CA ARG A 146 8.54 5.68 3.22
C ARG A 146 9.48 5.38 4.37
N LEU A 147 9.03 4.60 5.36
CA LEU A 147 9.84 4.20 6.51
C LEU A 147 11.09 3.44 6.05
N ARG A 148 12.19 3.70 6.74
CA ARG A 148 13.47 2.99 6.53
C ARG A 148 13.60 1.80 7.47
N GLU A 149 12.88 1.88 8.58
CA GLU A 149 12.75 0.88 9.62
C GLU A 149 12.17 -0.39 9.02
N ARG A 150 12.75 -1.54 9.40
CA ARG A 150 12.26 -2.86 8.98
C ARG A 150 11.10 -3.28 9.87
N VAL A 151 9.95 -2.64 9.66
CA VAL A 151 8.67 -2.94 10.34
C VAL A 151 7.61 -3.33 9.32
N THR A 152 6.54 -3.98 9.77
CA THR A 152 5.38 -4.25 8.91
C THR A 152 4.38 -3.10 9.01
N VAL A 153 3.91 -2.61 7.88
CA VAL A 153 2.80 -1.66 7.77
C VAL A 153 1.57 -2.42 7.30
N TRP A 154 0.60 -2.56 8.19
CA TRP A 154 -0.70 -3.17 7.92
C TRP A 154 -1.70 -2.11 7.47
N LEU A 155 -1.98 -2.04 6.18
CA LEU A 155 -2.94 -1.12 5.59
C LEU A 155 -4.28 -1.82 5.37
N ILE A 156 -5.31 -1.42 6.11
CA ILE A 156 -6.68 -1.83 5.79
C ILE A 156 -7.22 -0.92 4.67
N HIS A 157 -7.52 -1.53 3.53
CA HIS A 157 -8.23 -0.91 2.42
C HIS A 157 -9.36 -1.85 2.01
N ALA A 158 -10.50 -1.76 2.70
CA ALA A 158 -11.59 -2.74 2.60
C ALA A 158 -11.99 -3.05 1.15
N ILE A 159 -12.29 -2.01 0.35
CA ILE A 159 -12.74 -2.16 -1.04
C ILE A 159 -11.90 -1.24 -1.93
N PRO A 160 -10.68 -1.66 -2.35
CA PRO A 160 -9.88 -0.84 -3.25
C PRO A 160 -10.53 -0.75 -4.63
N LYS A 161 -10.16 0.26 -5.41
CA LYS A 161 -10.47 0.26 -6.84
C LYS A 161 -9.50 -0.71 -7.55
N PRO A 162 -9.88 -1.31 -8.70
CA PRO A 162 -8.99 -2.20 -9.45
C PRO A 162 -7.61 -1.60 -9.74
N ASP A 163 -7.54 -0.30 -10.06
CA ASP A 163 -6.26 0.39 -10.26
C ASP A 163 -5.40 0.49 -9.00
N ASP A 164 -6.02 0.71 -7.82
CA ASP A 164 -5.28 0.80 -6.56
C ASP A 164 -4.69 -0.59 -6.22
N LEU A 165 -5.48 -1.64 -6.45
CA LEU A 165 -5.04 -3.03 -6.27
C LEU A 165 -3.89 -3.38 -7.25
N ALA A 166 -3.99 -2.95 -8.50
CA ALA A 166 -2.92 -3.12 -9.48
C ALA A 166 -1.64 -2.37 -9.08
N ASP A 167 -1.76 -1.14 -8.57
CA ASP A 167 -0.64 -0.36 -8.06
C ASP A 167 0.03 -1.07 -6.87
N TYR A 168 -0.73 -1.62 -5.91
CA TYR A 168 -0.17 -2.39 -4.78
C TYR A 168 0.67 -3.57 -5.27
N LYS A 169 0.13 -4.35 -6.21
CA LYS A 169 0.84 -5.48 -6.82
C LYS A 169 2.10 -5.02 -7.56
N ARG A 170 2.05 -3.92 -8.33
CA ARG A 170 3.21 -3.37 -9.06
C ARG A 170 4.29 -2.79 -8.14
N MET A 171 3.91 -2.29 -6.97
CA MET A 171 4.85 -1.89 -5.92
C MET A 171 5.43 -3.10 -5.15
N GLY A 172 4.95 -4.32 -5.41
CA GLY A 172 5.35 -5.53 -4.70
C GLY A 172 4.79 -5.61 -3.27
N TRP A 173 3.76 -4.83 -2.96
CA TRP A 173 3.09 -4.92 -1.66
C TRP A 173 2.24 -6.18 -1.61
N GLN A 174 2.27 -6.87 -0.48
CA GLN A 174 1.46 -8.06 -0.29
C GLN A 174 0.01 -7.65 -0.14
N VAL A 175 -0.89 -8.34 -0.82
CA VAL A 175 -2.33 -8.14 -0.68
C VAL A 175 -2.93 -9.42 -0.15
N ILE A 176 -3.63 -9.32 0.98
CA ILE A 176 -4.33 -10.45 1.61
C ILE A 176 -5.83 -10.14 1.57
N THR A 177 -6.59 -11.07 1.01
CA THR A 177 -8.05 -11.00 0.97
C THR A 177 -8.62 -11.73 2.17
N VAL A 178 -9.28 -10.99 3.07
CA VAL A 178 -9.94 -11.56 4.25
C VAL A 178 -11.44 -11.54 4.02
N ASP A 179 -11.97 -12.67 3.57
CA ASP A 179 -13.40 -12.85 3.27
C ASP A 179 -13.83 -14.29 3.61
N PRO A 180 -14.60 -14.50 4.69
CA PRO A 180 -15.07 -15.82 5.12
C PRO A 180 -16.28 -16.32 4.30
N GLY A 181 -16.67 -15.61 3.24
CA GLY A 181 -17.81 -15.92 2.40
C GLY A 181 -19.04 -15.06 2.70
N ARG A 182 -19.87 -14.90 1.66
CA ARG A 182 -20.99 -13.95 1.63
C ARG A 182 -21.99 -14.16 2.75
N GLU A 183 -22.38 -15.41 3.00
CA GLU A 183 -23.37 -15.73 4.04
C GLU A 183 -22.89 -15.32 5.44
N VAL A 184 -21.63 -15.63 5.76
CA VAL A 184 -21.01 -15.28 7.05
C VAL A 184 -20.90 -13.76 7.19
N VAL A 185 -20.46 -13.08 6.12
CA VAL A 185 -20.31 -11.62 6.10
C VAL A 185 -21.64 -10.91 6.25
N GLU A 186 -22.67 -11.30 5.50
CA GLU A 186 -24.00 -10.71 5.60
C GLU A 186 -24.63 -10.95 6.98
N SER A 187 -24.47 -12.15 7.54
CA SER A 187 -24.94 -12.49 8.88
C SER A 187 -24.28 -11.60 9.94
N ARG A 188 -22.95 -11.47 9.91
CA ARG A 188 -22.20 -10.58 10.82
C ARG A 188 -22.60 -9.12 10.65
N ALA A 189 -22.71 -8.65 9.40
CA ALA A 189 -23.06 -7.27 9.10
C ALA A 189 -24.45 -6.90 9.65
N ARG A 190 -25.46 -7.76 9.49
CA ARG A 190 -26.81 -7.52 10.02
C ARG A 190 -26.86 -7.47 11.54
N ARG A 191 -26.01 -8.25 12.23
CA ARG A 191 -25.99 -8.31 13.70
C ARG A 191 -25.21 -7.16 14.34
N GLU A 192 -24.10 -6.76 13.73
CA GLU A 192 -23.08 -5.94 14.40
C GLU A 192 -22.95 -4.53 13.82
N ARG A 193 -23.53 -4.25 12.64
CA ARG A 193 -23.28 -3.02 11.88
C ARG A 193 -24.55 -2.25 11.55
N PRO A 194 -24.46 -0.92 11.35
CA PRO A 194 -25.57 -0.14 10.83
C PRO A 194 -26.04 -0.68 9.47
N GLU A 195 -27.34 -0.59 9.18
CA GLU A 195 -27.97 -1.09 7.94
C GLU A 195 -27.27 -0.58 6.68
N GLN A 196 -26.80 0.67 6.72
CA GLN A 196 -26.04 1.28 5.64
C GLN A 196 -24.83 0.42 5.26
N MET A 197 -24.18 -0.33 6.15
CA MET A 197 -23.02 -1.14 5.81
C MET A 197 -23.31 -2.24 4.77
N MET A 198 -24.58 -2.67 4.61
CA MET A 198 -24.97 -3.68 3.63
C MET A 198 -24.69 -3.25 2.18
N HIS A 199 -24.77 -1.94 1.86
CA HIS A 199 -24.40 -1.48 0.51
C HIS A 199 -22.92 -1.71 0.20
N GLN A 200 -22.05 -1.66 1.22
CA GLN A 200 -20.62 -1.92 1.05
C GLN A 200 -20.34 -3.42 0.92
N VAL A 201 -21.08 -4.28 1.62
CA VAL A 201 -21.04 -5.74 1.42
C VAL A 201 -21.42 -6.09 -0.01
N ALA A 202 -22.56 -5.57 -0.49
CA ALA A 202 -23.01 -5.79 -1.86
C ALA A 202 -21.97 -5.31 -2.88
N ARG A 203 -21.40 -4.12 -2.67
CA ARG A 203 -20.35 -3.56 -3.52
C ARG A 203 -19.10 -4.43 -3.57
N TRP A 204 -18.67 -5.02 -2.46
CA TRP A 204 -17.53 -5.93 -2.42
C TRP A 204 -17.76 -7.12 -3.36
N TYR A 205 -18.86 -7.86 -3.18
CA TYR A 205 -19.14 -9.05 -3.99
C TYR A 205 -19.44 -8.72 -5.45
N ALA A 206 -20.00 -7.54 -5.75
CA ALA A 206 -20.15 -7.07 -7.13
C ALA A 206 -18.81 -6.75 -7.81
N THR A 207 -17.81 -6.31 -7.04
CA THR A 207 -16.49 -5.93 -7.57
C THR A 207 -15.54 -7.13 -7.69
N TYR A 208 -15.53 -8.01 -6.69
CA TYR A 208 -14.52 -9.06 -6.52
C TYR A 208 -15.07 -10.48 -6.64
N GLY A 209 -16.39 -10.66 -6.67
CA GLY A 209 -17.02 -11.97 -6.68
C GLY A 209 -16.86 -12.72 -5.35
N VAL A 210 -17.13 -14.02 -5.36
CA VAL A 210 -16.85 -14.92 -4.23
C VAL A 210 -15.35 -15.24 -4.23
N PRO A 211 -14.64 -15.13 -3.10
CA PRO A 211 -13.22 -15.45 -3.05
C PRO A 211 -12.98 -16.91 -3.41
N VAL A 212 -11.93 -17.16 -4.18
CA VAL A 212 -11.25 -18.46 -4.14
C VAL A 212 -10.39 -18.41 -2.88
N ILE A 213 -10.61 -19.33 -1.94
CA ILE A 213 -9.80 -19.41 -0.71
C ILE A 213 -8.39 -19.81 -1.13
N GLU A 214 -7.49 -18.84 -1.23
CA GLU A 214 -6.06 -19.12 -1.31
C GLU A 214 -5.55 -19.42 0.10
N PRO A 215 -4.71 -20.46 0.29
CA PRO A 215 -4.17 -20.78 1.60
C PRO A 215 -3.41 -19.58 2.17
N ASP A 216 -3.58 -19.33 3.48
CA ASP A 216 -2.99 -18.22 4.22
C ASP A 216 -1.49 -18.08 3.89
N ALA A 217 -1.15 -17.12 3.04
CA ALA A 217 0.23 -16.74 2.83
C ALA A 217 0.63 -15.88 4.03
N PRO A 218 1.54 -16.33 4.91
CA PRO A 218 2.01 -15.49 6.01
C PRO A 218 2.55 -14.17 5.44
N PRO A 219 2.50 -13.07 6.20
CA PRO A 219 3.10 -11.82 5.78
C PRO A 219 4.55 -12.10 5.35
N VAL A 220 4.94 -11.67 4.14
CA VAL A 220 6.27 -11.93 3.57
C VAL A 220 7.28 -11.54 4.64
N ALA A 221 7.93 -12.54 5.22
CA ALA A 221 8.92 -12.32 6.24
C ALA A 221 9.95 -11.36 5.66
N LEU A 222 10.31 -10.33 6.42
CA LEU A 222 11.44 -9.46 6.09
C LEU A 222 12.63 -10.41 5.85
N THR A 223 12.97 -10.66 4.59
CA THR A 223 14.10 -11.53 4.28
C THR A 223 15.32 -10.84 4.84
N SER A 224 15.88 -11.41 5.91
CA SER A 224 17.13 -10.98 6.53
C SER A 224 18.34 -11.20 5.63
N THR A 225 18.15 -11.83 4.47
CA THR A 225 19.21 -12.03 3.51
C THR A 225 19.52 -10.70 2.83
N GLY A 226 20.59 -10.05 3.30
CA GLY A 226 21.45 -9.27 2.43
C GLY A 226 21.85 -10.15 1.26
N ARG A 227 21.10 -10.06 0.16
CA ARG A 227 21.58 -10.49 -1.14
C ARG A 227 22.15 -9.24 -1.79
N GLN A 228 23.47 -9.29 -1.94
CA GLN A 228 24.18 -8.51 -2.92
C GLN A 228 23.47 -8.74 -4.26
N TRP A 229 22.91 -7.67 -4.82
CA TRP A 229 22.44 -7.62 -6.20
C TRP A 229 23.55 -7.02 -7.04
#